data_AF-A0A1M7P211-F1
#
_entry.id   AF-A0A1M7P211-F1
#
_cell.length_a   1.000
_cell.length_b   1.000
_cell.length_c   1.000
_cell.angle_alpha   90.00
_cell.angle_beta   90.00
_cell.angle_gamma   90.00
#
_symmetry.space_group_name_H-M   'P 1'
#
loop_
_entity.id
_entity.type
_entity.pdbx_description
1 polymer ?
#
loop_
_entity_poly.entity_id
_entity_poly.type
_entity_poly.pdbx_seq_one_letter_code
_entity_poly.pdbx_strand_id
1 'polypeptide(L)'
;MKKYLLPTVALLCSTLSYGQQNNRLSEVASLLFKNAKTTLTTAEKNQIATKLGFVSSGLKDLPFAMDKDSKAYPFNAVVYPTDLNKDGKQEIFVWFGNSYTSGNTGSSISMFIKNAAGTYVDNLGFPGLAPDVLATVNKGYPDLLIGGPGMEFPVLRWNGRTYANFKTVSNDDYDKLKKTSVDSLAIKDR
;
A
#
# COMPACT_ATOMS: atom_id res chain seq x y z
N MET A 1 16.71 -22.07 -64.83
CA MET A 1 16.82 -22.11 -63.36
C MET A 1 16.79 -20.68 -62.83
N LYS A 2 15.64 -20.20 -62.33
CA LYS A 2 15.47 -18.84 -61.77
C LYS A 2 15.87 -18.86 -60.29
N LYS A 3 16.90 -18.08 -59.92
CA LYS A 3 17.32 -17.88 -58.53
C LYS A 3 16.50 -16.72 -57.95
N TYR A 4 15.72 -16.99 -56.91
CA TYR A 4 15.04 -15.96 -56.13
C TYR A 4 15.95 -15.52 -54.98
N LEU A 5 16.25 -14.22 -54.92
CA LEU A 5 16.96 -13.56 -53.84
C LEU A 5 15.91 -13.16 -52.79
N LEU A 6 15.97 -13.74 -51.58
CA LEU A 6 15.17 -13.29 -50.44
C LEU A 6 15.78 -12.02 -49.83
N PRO A 7 14.98 -10.98 -49.51
CA PRO A 7 15.48 -9.86 -48.72
C PRO A 7 15.39 -10.18 -47.24
N THR A 8 16.54 -10.14 -46.55
CA THR A 8 16.64 -10.21 -45.09
C THR A 8 16.11 -8.90 -44.50
N VAL A 9 14.96 -8.95 -43.85
CA VAL A 9 14.43 -7.82 -43.04
C VAL A 9 15.18 -7.81 -41.71
N ALA A 10 16.05 -6.83 -41.52
CA ALA A 10 16.68 -6.56 -40.23
C ALA A 10 15.67 -5.82 -39.34
N LEU A 11 15.05 -6.54 -38.41
CA LEU A 11 14.18 -5.98 -37.38
C LEU A 11 15.08 -5.38 -36.27
N LEU A 12 15.37 -4.08 -36.35
CA LEU A 12 16.05 -3.34 -35.28
C LEU A 12 15.09 -3.18 -34.10
N CYS A 13 15.30 -4.01 -33.08
CA CYS A 13 14.57 -3.99 -31.81
C CYS A 13 14.91 -2.70 -31.04
N SER A 14 14.00 -1.73 -31.03
CA SER A 14 14.09 -0.51 -30.21
C SER A 14 13.54 -0.77 -28.80
N THR A 15 14.33 -1.41 -27.93
CA THR A 15 13.92 -1.70 -26.54
C THR A 15 14.79 -1.06 -25.45
N LEU A 16 15.49 0.04 -25.75
CA LEU A 16 16.42 0.66 -24.78
C LEU A 16 15.89 1.90 -24.04
N SER A 17 14.61 2.27 -24.18
CA SER A 17 14.10 3.50 -23.55
C SER A 17 13.29 3.28 -22.26
N TYR A 18 12.78 2.07 -22.00
CA TYR A 18 11.93 1.80 -20.82
C TYR A 18 12.72 1.55 -19.52
N GLY A 19 14.02 1.22 -19.60
CA GLY A 19 14.83 0.88 -18.44
C GLY A 19 15.35 2.07 -17.64
N GLN A 20 15.52 3.25 -18.26
CA GLN A 20 16.16 4.40 -17.60
C GLN A 20 15.20 5.27 -16.77
N GLN A 21 13.88 5.25 -17.03
CA GLN A 21 12.92 5.99 -16.20
C GLN A 21 12.60 5.33 -14.85
N ASN A 22 12.88 4.03 -14.69
CA ASN A 22 12.44 3.25 -13.52
C ASN A 22 13.30 3.38 -12.27
N ASN A 23 14.44 4.09 -12.33
CA ASN A 23 15.39 4.18 -11.22
C ASN A 23 15.29 5.45 -10.37
N ARG A 24 14.47 6.43 -10.77
CA ARG A 24 14.25 7.65 -9.97
C ARG A 24 12.90 7.58 -9.26
N LEU A 25 12.87 7.95 -7.98
CA LEU A 25 11.63 8.11 -7.24
C LEU A 25 10.79 9.23 -7.87
N SER A 26 9.50 8.98 -8.05
CA SER A 26 8.53 10.04 -8.31
C SER A 26 8.48 11.00 -7.12
N GLU A 27 8.01 12.22 -7.33
CA GLU A 27 7.87 13.19 -6.24
C GLU A 27 7.01 12.63 -5.10
N VAL A 28 5.87 12.03 -5.43
CA VAL A 28 4.96 11.41 -4.46
C VAL A 28 5.63 10.24 -3.73
N ALA A 29 6.33 9.36 -4.43
CA ALA A 29 7.05 8.25 -3.79
C ALA A 29 8.17 8.74 -2.87
N SER A 30 8.89 9.79 -3.28
CA SER A 30 9.92 10.43 -2.47
C SER A 30 9.35 10.97 -1.16
N LEU A 31 8.22 11.69 -1.23
CA LEU A 31 7.52 12.22 -0.06
C LEU A 31 6.97 11.10 0.83
N LEU A 32 6.29 10.12 0.22
CA LEU A 32 5.59 9.04 0.91
C LEU A 32 6.55 8.14 1.71
N PHE A 33 7.70 7.80 1.12
CA PHE A 33 8.67 6.91 1.74
C PHE A 33 9.83 7.64 2.44
N LYS A 34 9.76 8.97 2.56
CA LYS A 34 10.85 9.79 3.13
C LYS A 34 11.33 9.31 4.51
N ASN A 35 10.38 8.92 5.35
CA ASN A 35 10.63 8.47 6.73
C ASN A 35 10.35 6.98 6.92
N ALA A 36 10.14 6.22 5.84
CA ALA A 36 9.79 4.82 5.91
C ALA A 36 11.02 3.95 5.63
N LYS A 37 11.39 3.11 6.61
CA LYS A 37 12.44 2.11 6.40
C LYS A 37 11.88 0.91 5.67
N THR A 38 12.43 0.63 4.50
CA THR A 38 11.90 -0.41 3.62
C THR A 38 12.97 -0.96 2.67
N THR A 39 12.83 -2.23 2.30
CA THR A 39 13.64 -2.87 1.26
C THR A 39 13.03 -2.72 -0.14
N LEU A 40 11.90 -2.02 -0.29
CA LEU A 40 11.30 -1.75 -1.59
C LEU A 40 12.28 -1.02 -2.50
N THR A 41 12.38 -1.52 -3.72
CA THR A 41 13.06 -0.87 -4.83
C THR A 41 12.38 0.44 -5.21
N THR A 42 13.09 1.30 -5.95
CA THR A 42 12.51 2.54 -6.48
C THR A 42 11.26 2.28 -7.33
N ALA A 43 11.28 1.24 -8.15
CA ALA A 43 10.15 0.87 -8.99
C ALA A 43 8.92 0.48 -8.17
N GLU A 44 9.10 -0.26 -7.08
CA GLU A 44 8.00 -0.66 -6.19
C GLU A 44 7.43 0.51 -5.38
N LYS A 45 8.29 1.41 -4.90
CA LYS A 45 7.85 2.66 -4.24
C LYS A 45 7.02 3.51 -5.20
N ASN A 46 7.47 3.65 -6.44
CA ASN A 46 6.74 4.35 -7.49
C ASN A 46 5.42 3.66 -7.81
N GLN A 47 5.40 2.34 -7.89
CA GLN A 47 4.19 1.56 -8.13
C GLN A 47 3.12 1.83 -7.06
N ILE A 48 3.50 1.81 -5.78
CA ILE A 48 2.58 2.12 -4.68
C ILE A 48 2.08 3.55 -4.76
N ALA A 49 2.97 4.52 -5.00
CA ALA A 49 2.58 5.92 -5.17
C ALA A 49 1.59 6.11 -6.34
N THR A 50 1.81 5.43 -7.48
CA THR A 50 0.89 5.45 -8.62
C THR A 50 -0.46 4.85 -8.27
N LYS A 51 -0.50 3.74 -7.52
CA LYS A 51 -1.75 3.10 -7.11
C LYS A 51 -2.57 3.93 -6.14
N LEU A 52 -1.91 4.65 -5.23
CA LEU A 52 -2.57 5.58 -4.31
C LEU A 52 -3.18 6.79 -5.03
N GLY A 53 -2.59 7.21 -6.15
CA GLY A 53 -3.12 8.31 -6.95
C GLY A 53 -2.92 9.71 -6.36
N PHE A 54 -2.23 9.83 -5.22
CA PHE A 54 -1.97 11.13 -4.59
C PHE A 54 -1.21 12.07 -5.51
N VAL A 55 -1.40 13.36 -5.29
CA VAL A 55 -0.59 14.42 -5.89
C VAL A 55 0.12 15.23 -4.80
N SER A 56 1.19 15.92 -5.18
CA SER A 56 1.86 16.89 -4.30
C SER A 56 0.96 18.11 -4.05
N SER A 57 0.73 18.43 -2.79
CA SER A 57 0.05 19.67 -2.38
C SER A 57 0.95 20.89 -2.53
N GLY A 58 2.28 20.70 -2.49
CA GLY A 58 3.28 21.76 -2.39
C GLY A 58 3.57 22.24 -0.96
N LEU A 59 2.87 21.70 0.04
CA LEU A 59 3.09 22.05 1.45
C LEU A 59 4.07 21.09 2.12
N LYS A 60 4.84 21.58 3.08
CA LYS A 60 5.85 20.77 3.78
C LYS A 60 5.23 19.74 4.73
N ASP A 61 4.25 20.16 5.53
CA ASP A 61 3.72 19.35 6.64
C ASP A 61 2.51 18.49 6.23
N LEU A 62 1.79 18.90 5.20
CA LEU A 62 0.67 18.18 4.60
C LEU A 62 0.94 17.98 3.10
N PRO A 63 1.90 17.11 2.72
CA PRO A 63 2.47 17.10 1.37
C PRO A 63 1.57 16.48 0.29
N PHE A 64 0.44 15.87 0.66
CA PHE A 64 -0.42 15.15 -0.26
C PHE A 64 -1.79 15.82 -0.44
N ALA A 65 -2.36 15.65 -1.63
CA ALA A 65 -3.78 15.84 -1.92
C ALA A 65 -4.29 14.65 -2.75
N MET A 66 -5.60 14.43 -2.75
CA MET A 66 -6.19 13.27 -3.45
C MET A 66 -6.05 13.39 -4.97
N ASP A 67 -6.20 14.61 -5.48
CA ASP A 67 -6.07 14.96 -6.88
C ASP A 67 -5.71 16.45 -7.02
N LYS A 68 -5.60 16.93 -8.26
CA LYS A 68 -5.20 18.32 -8.55
C LYS A 68 -6.21 19.35 -8.06
N ASP A 69 -7.49 18.98 -7.99
CA ASP A 69 -8.59 19.88 -7.64
C ASP A 69 -8.80 19.94 -6.12
N SER A 70 -8.31 18.93 -5.40
CA SER A 70 -8.44 18.77 -3.95
C SER A 70 -7.28 19.37 -3.14
N LYS A 71 -6.40 20.19 -3.75
CA LYS A 71 -5.23 20.77 -3.06
C LYS A 71 -5.56 21.68 -1.88
N ALA A 72 -6.79 22.21 -1.82
CA ALA A 72 -7.29 22.97 -0.67
C ALA A 72 -7.51 22.12 0.59
N TYR A 73 -7.52 20.80 0.46
CA TYR A 73 -7.74 19.84 1.55
C TYR A 73 -6.56 18.87 1.70
N PRO A 74 -5.34 19.39 1.93
CA PRO A 74 -4.15 18.57 1.97
C PRO A 74 -4.13 17.68 3.21
N PHE A 75 -3.37 16.59 3.14
CA PHE A 75 -3.21 15.63 4.23
C PHE A 75 -1.76 15.12 4.30
N ASN A 76 -1.49 14.39 5.39
CA ASN A 76 -0.27 13.62 5.56
C ASN A 76 -0.55 12.12 5.40
N ALA A 77 0.49 11.34 5.13
CA ALA A 77 0.42 9.89 5.04
C ALA A 77 1.58 9.26 5.83
N VAL A 78 1.31 8.14 6.48
CA VAL A 78 2.30 7.32 7.18
C VAL A 78 2.34 5.95 6.53
N VAL A 79 3.54 5.48 6.23
CA VAL A 79 3.77 4.15 5.64
C VAL A 79 4.25 3.21 6.72
N TYR A 80 3.62 2.03 6.84
CA TYR A 80 4.07 0.95 7.71
C TYR A 80 4.49 -0.27 6.87
N PRO A 81 5.79 -0.42 6.57
CA PRO A 81 6.33 -1.62 5.97
C PRO A 81 6.38 -2.75 7.01
N THR A 82 5.82 -3.90 6.68
CA THR A 82 5.69 -5.06 7.56
C THR A 82 6.08 -6.34 6.82
N ASP A 83 6.33 -7.45 7.51
CA ASP A 83 6.47 -8.79 6.92
C ASP A 83 5.51 -9.71 7.70
N LEU A 84 4.21 -9.57 7.41
CA LEU A 84 3.15 -10.15 8.23
C LEU A 84 3.13 -11.68 8.12
N ASN A 85 3.48 -12.22 6.96
CA ASN A 85 3.52 -13.66 6.72
C ASN A 85 4.92 -14.28 6.93
N LYS A 86 5.94 -13.46 7.23
CA LYS A 86 7.33 -13.87 7.48
C LYS A 86 7.99 -14.54 6.27
N ASP A 87 7.63 -14.13 5.06
CA ASP A 87 8.22 -14.65 3.81
C ASP A 87 9.38 -13.78 3.29
N GLY A 88 9.71 -12.69 4.00
CA GLY A 88 10.76 -11.74 3.65
C GLY A 88 10.34 -10.71 2.60
N LYS A 89 9.12 -10.76 2.08
CA LYS A 89 8.53 -9.71 1.23
C LYS A 89 7.69 -8.80 2.09
N GLN A 90 7.84 -7.50 1.87
CA GLN A 90 7.13 -6.54 2.70
C GLN A 90 5.67 -6.38 2.27
N GLU A 91 4.74 -6.37 3.21
CA GLU A 91 3.41 -5.78 3.05
C GLU A 91 3.43 -4.32 3.46
N ILE A 92 2.78 -3.47 2.68
CA ILE A 92 2.81 -2.02 2.87
C ILE A 92 1.43 -1.51 3.23
N PHE A 93 1.30 -1.01 4.45
CA PHE A 93 0.14 -0.21 4.84
C PHE A 93 0.43 1.27 4.65
N VAL A 94 -0.57 2.03 4.21
CA VAL A 94 -0.52 3.48 4.12
C VAL A 94 -1.74 4.03 4.83
N TRP A 95 -1.52 4.71 5.96
CA TRP A 95 -2.56 5.40 6.73
C TRP A 95 -2.50 6.89 6.41
N PHE A 96 -3.61 7.48 6.01
CA PHE A 96 -3.63 8.83 5.44
C PHE A 96 -5.00 9.48 5.57
N GLY A 97 -5.11 10.72 5.11
CA GLY A 97 -6.38 11.38 4.89
C GLY A 97 -6.76 12.37 5.98
N ASN A 98 -7.96 12.90 5.83
CA ASN A 98 -8.60 13.89 6.70
C ASN A 98 -10.13 13.76 6.53
N SER A 99 -10.90 14.69 7.10
CA SER A 99 -12.37 14.67 6.97
C SER A 99 -12.87 14.84 5.52
N TYR A 100 -12.11 15.51 4.65
CA TYR A 100 -12.46 15.67 3.23
C TYR A 100 -12.31 14.34 2.48
N THR A 101 -11.22 13.61 2.69
CA THR A 101 -10.95 12.35 1.99
C THR A 101 -11.64 11.13 2.60
N SER A 102 -11.96 11.20 3.90
CA SER A 102 -12.30 10.02 4.70
C SER A 102 -13.57 10.20 5.55
N GLY A 103 -14.27 11.32 5.40
CA GLY A 103 -15.51 11.62 6.12
C GLY A 103 -15.33 11.60 7.64
N ASN A 104 -16.35 11.09 8.35
CA ASN A 104 -16.36 11.07 9.82
C ASN A 104 -15.25 10.20 10.44
N THR A 105 -14.69 9.25 9.69
CA THR A 105 -13.56 8.44 10.17
C THR A 105 -12.28 9.27 10.29
N GLY A 106 -12.16 10.36 9.54
CA GLY A 106 -11.02 11.28 9.57
C GLY A 106 -9.71 10.72 8.99
N SER A 107 -9.69 9.43 8.62
CA SER A 107 -8.56 8.77 7.98
C SER A 107 -8.99 7.57 7.14
N SER A 108 -8.10 7.14 6.25
CA SER A 108 -8.22 5.97 5.40
C SER A 108 -6.98 5.09 5.55
N ILE A 109 -7.16 3.82 5.23
CA ILE A 109 -6.09 2.82 5.18
C ILE A 109 -6.09 2.15 3.81
N SER A 110 -4.90 2.06 3.22
CA SER A 110 -4.64 1.20 2.06
C SER A 110 -3.60 0.14 2.42
N MET A 111 -3.73 -1.05 1.86
CA MET A 111 -2.76 -2.15 2.04
C MET A 111 -2.37 -2.74 0.70
N PHE A 112 -1.07 -2.93 0.50
CA PHE A 112 -0.49 -3.54 -0.69
C PHE A 112 0.27 -4.81 -0.32
N ILE A 113 0.02 -5.88 -1.07
CA ILE A 113 0.72 -7.17 -0.93
C ILE A 113 1.33 -7.52 -2.28
N LYS A 114 2.55 -8.05 -2.27
CA LYS A 114 3.22 -8.48 -3.48
C LYS A 114 2.63 -9.81 -3.96
N ASN A 115 2.14 -9.86 -5.18
CA ASN A 115 1.64 -11.10 -5.78
C ASN A 115 2.81 -12.00 -6.26
N ALA A 116 2.47 -13.20 -6.77
CA ALA A 116 3.45 -14.16 -7.27
C ALA A 116 4.33 -13.64 -8.42
N ALA A 117 3.85 -12.64 -9.18
CA ALA A 117 4.60 -12.00 -10.26
C ALA A 117 5.55 -10.89 -9.76
N GLY A 118 5.61 -10.65 -8.44
CA GLY A 118 6.46 -9.61 -7.86
C GLY A 118 5.82 -8.22 -7.83
N THR A 119 4.54 -8.11 -8.21
CA THR A 119 3.82 -6.83 -8.35
C THR A 119 2.98 -6.58 -7.10
N TYR A 120 3.11 -5.40 -6.49
CA TYR A 120 2.20 -4.96 -5.43
C TYR A 120 0.76 -4.82 -5.94
N VAL A 121 -0.19 -5.44 -5.25
CA VAL A 121 -1.63 -5.34 -5.55
C VAL A 121 -2.39 -4.82 -4.34
N ASP A 122 -3.42 -4.02 -4.61
CA ASP A 122 -4.34 -3.49 -3.61
C ASP A 122 -5.07 -4.63 -2.92
N ASN A 123 -5.04 -4.66 -1.59
CA ASN A 123 -5.73 -5.63 -0.76
C ASN A 123 -6.74 -4.98 0.19
N LEU A 124 -6.49 -3.73 0.59
CA LEU A 124 -7.39 -2.90 1.37
C LEU A 124 -7.30 -1.46 0.86
N GLY A 125 -8.39 -0.71 1.00
CA GLY A 125 -8.50 0.69 0.55
C GLY A 125 -9.87 1.28 0.90
N PHE A 126 -10.01 1.81 2.12
CA PHE A 126 -11.27 2.39 2.61
C PHE A 126 -11.03 3.35 3.79
N PRO A 127 -12.02 4.21 4.13
CA PRO A 127 -11.99 4.98 5.38
C PRO A 127 -11.90 4.06 6.60
N GLY A 128 -10.87 4.24 7.42
CA GLY A 128 -10.56 3.35 8.54
C GLY A 128 -9.30 3.80 9.29
N LEU A 129 -9.19 3.37 10.55
CA LEU A 129 -7.94 3.51 11.30
C LEU A 129 -6.90 2.49 10.81
N ALA A 130 -5.63 2.73 11.16
CA ALA A 130 -4.60 1.72 10.99
C ALA A 130 -4.99 0.43 11.76
N PRO A 131 -4.83 -0.76 11.16
CA PRO A 131 -5.33 -1.99 11.75
C PRO A 131 -4.54 -2.39 12.99
N ASP A 132 -5.25 -3.02 13.91
CA ASP A 132 -4.66 -3.89 14.93
C ASP A 132 -4.47 -5.29 14.33
N VAL A 133 -3.30 -5.87 14.53
CA VAL A 133 -2.96 -7.21 14.07
C VAL A 133 -3.23 -8.21 15.18
N LEU A 134 -4.11 -9.18 14.90
CA LEU A 134 -4.50 -10.22 15.86
C LEU A 134 -3.51 -11.39 15.86
N ALA A 135 -3.50 -12.14 16.96
CA ALA A 135 -2.69 -13.36 17.06
C ALA A 135 -3.23 -14.54 16.22
N THR A 136 -4.47 -14.48 15.76
CA THR A 136 -5.06 -15.51 14.90
C THR A 136 -4.52 -15.39 13.48
N VAL A 137 -4.20 -16.51 12.84
CA VAL A 137 -3.56 -16.58 11.52
C VAL A 137 -4.37 -17.47 10.60
N ASN A 138 -4.46 -17.10 9.32
CA ASN A 138 -4.98 -17.94 8.26
C ASN A 138 -4.07 -17.91 7.03
N LYS A 139 -3.65 -19.09 6.56
CA LYS A 139 -2.77 -19.24 5.38
C LYS A 139 -1.53 -18.33 5.43
N GLY A 140 -0.88 -18.27 6.60
CA GLY A 140 0.34 -17.49 6.84
C GLY A 140 0.13 -16.05 7.27
N TYR A 141 -1.04 -15.46 7.04
CA TYR A 141 -1.31 -14.06 7.37
C TYR A 141 -2.15 -13.93 8.64
N PRO A 142 -1.84 -12.98 9.54
CA PRO A 142 -2.66 -12.70 10.71
C PRO A 142 -4.00 -12.07 10.30
N ASP A 143 -5.02 -12.24 11.14
CA ASP A 143 -6.28 -11.51 10.99
C ASP A 143 -6.07 -10.02 11.35
N LEU A 144 -6.76 -9.12 10.67
CA LEU A 144 -6.67 -7.67 10.86
C LEU A 144 -7.97 -7.14 11.46
N LEU A 145 -7.90 -6.49 12.61
CA LEU A 145 -9.01 -5.80 13.25
C LEU A 145 -8.99 -4.32 12.85
N ILE A 146 -10.04 -3.86 12.19
CA ILE A 146 -10.14 -2.46 11.78
C ILE A 146 -10.90 -1.67 12.83
N GLY A 147 -10.24 -0.69 13.45
CA GLY A 147 -10.87 0.28 14.33
C GLY A 147 -11.57 1.41 13.57
N GLY A 148 -12.34 2.23 14.30
CA GLY A 148 -13.04 3.39 13.75
C GLY A 148 -14.15 3.88 14.67
N PRO A 149 -14.94 4.87 14.26
CA PRO A 149 -16.16 5.23 14.98
C PRO A 149 -17.17 4.07 14.94
N GLY A 150 -17.83 3.78 16.07
CA GLY A 150 -18.90 2.77 16.14
C GLY A 150 -18.77 1.84 17.35
N MET A 151 -19.62 0.81 17.37
CA MET A 151 -19.65 -0.22 18.44
C MET A 151 -19.29 -1.62 17.93
N GLU A 152 -19.02 -1.74 16.63
CA GLU A 152 -18.78 -2.99 15.92
C GLU A 152 -17.62 -2.82 14.95
N PHE A 153 -16.65 -3.73 15.03
CA PHE A 153 -15.37 -3.63 14.36
C PHE A 153 -15.11 -4.86 13.49
N PRO A 154 -14.88 -4.70 12.17
CA PRO A 154 -14.67 -5.85 11.30
C PRO A 154 -13.28 -6.45 11.53
N VAL A 155 -13.24 -7.78 11.55
CA VAL A 155 -12.04 -8.59 11.47
C VAL A 155 -11.95 -9.12 10.04
N LEU A 156 -10.85 -8.78 9.38
CA LEU A 156 -10.53 -9.24 8.03
C LEU A 156 -9.57 -10.42 8.11
N ARG A 157 -9.82 -11.43 7.29
CA ARG A 157 -9.00 -12.64 7.21
C ARG A 157 -8.48 -12.83 5.79
N TRP A 158 -7.21 -13.19 5.68
CA TRP A 158 -6.62 -13.58 4.41
C TRP A 158 -7.25 -14.86 3.87
N ASN A 159 -7.77 -14.85 2.64
CA ASN A 159 -8.39 -16.03 2.03
C ASN A 159 -7.44 -16.83 1.11
N GLY A 160 -6.18 -16.41 0.98
CA GLY A 160 -5.22 -16.95 0.01
C GLY A 160 -4.99 -16.04 -1.20
N ARG A 161 -5.78 -14.98 -1.36
CA ARG A 161 -5.69 -14.02 -2.47
C ARG A 161 -5.88 -12.57 -2.04
N THR A 162 -6.81 -12.32 -1.12
CA THR A 162 -7.09 -11.00 -0.55
C THR A 162 -7.56 -11.13 0.90
N TYR A 163 -7.53 -10.04 1.64
CA TYR A 163 -8.24 -9.91 2.91
C TYR A 163 -9.74 -9.74 2.64
N ALA A 164 -10.56 -10.58 3.27
CA ALA A 164 -12.01 -10.53 3.18
C ALA A 164 -12.62 -10.43 4.58
N ASN A 165 -13.85 -9.92 4.68
CA ASN A 165 -14.58 -9.92 5.94
C ASN A 165 -14.70 -11.35 6.49
N PHE A 166 -14.37 -11.52 7.77
CA PHE A 166 -14.45 -12.80 8.46
C PHE A 166 -15.49 -12.78 9.58
N LYS A 167 -15.41 -11.79 10.47
CA LYS A 167 -16.37 -11.62 11.56
C LYS A 167 -16.36 -10.17 12.04
N THR A 168 -17.30 -9.86 12.92
CA THR A 168 -17.35 -8.59 13.64
C THR A 168 -17.02 -8.81 15.11
N VAL A 169 -16.43 -7.81 15.76
CA VAL A 169 -16.11 -7.76 17.19
C VAL A 169 -16.85 -6.57 17.79
N SER A 170 -17.53 -6.76 18.92
CA SER A 170 -18.18 -5.66 19.64
C SER A 170 -17.17 -4.81 20.39
N ASN A 171 -17.55 -3.58 20.73
CA ASN A 171 -16.74 -2.69 21.56
C ASN A 171 -16.33 -3.32 22.90
N ASP A 172 -17.24 -4.06 23.53
CA ASP A 172 -16.97 -4.72 24.81
C ASP A 172 -15.88 -5.78 24.72
N ASP A 173 -15.69 -6.38 23.53
CA ASP A 173 -14.67 -7.40 23.29
C ASP A 173 -13.40 -6.84 22.66
N TYR A 174 -13.44 -5.62 22.12
CA TYR A 174 -12.35 -5.00 21.38
C TYR A 174 -11.03 -5.02 22.17
N ASP A 175 -11.05 -4.58 23.43
CA ASP A 175 -9.85 -4.48 24.28
C ASP A 175 -9.46 -5.80 24.96
N LYS A 176 -10.31 -6.82 24.91
CA LYS A 176 -10.01 -8.16 25.41
C LYS A 176 -9.16 -8.95 24.43
N LEU A 177 -9.12 -8.54 23.16
CA LEU A 177 -8.36 -9.23 22.13
C LEU A 177 -6.85 -9.02 22.31
N LYS A 178 -6.09 -10.12 22.21
CA LYS A 178 -4.63 -10.03 22.07
C LYS A 178 -4.30 -9.50 20.69
N LYS A 179 -3.90 -8.23 20.67
CA LYS A 179 -3.64 -7.45 19.46
C LYS A 179 -2.36 -6.64 19.56
N THR A 180 -1.79 -6.28 18.43
CA THR A 180 -0.60 -5.43 18.34
C THR A 180 -0.81 -4.46 17.18
N SER A 181 -0.53 -3.17 17.40
CA SER A 181 -0.72 -2.18 16.35
C SER A 181 0.21 -2.47 15.16
N VAL A 182 -0.25 -2.18 13.94
CA VAL A 182 0.59 -2.29 12.74
C VAL A 182 1.86 -1.45 12.85
N ASP A 183 1.81 -0.29 13.53
CA ASP A 183 2.98 0.55 13.79
C ASP A 183 4.02 -0.18 14.65
N SER A 184 3.60 -0.97 15.64
CA SER A 184 4.53 -1.75 16.47
C SER A 184 5.20 -2.89 15.68
N LEU A 185 4.54 -3.39 14.63
CA LEU A 185 5.09 -4.41 13.72
C LEU A 185 5.87 -3.80 12.55
N ALA A 186 5.77 -2.49 12.35
CA ALA A 186 6.46 -1.82 11.26
C ALA A 186 7.97 -1.96 11.42
N ILE A 187 8.66 -2.17 10.31
CA ILE A 187 10.11 -2.30 10.27
C ILE A 187 10.71 -0.92 10.61
N LYS A 188 11.35 -0.81 11.78
CA LYS A 188 11.96 0.41 12.33
C LYS A 188 13.49 0.29 12.46
N ASP A 189 14.18 1.40 12.69
CA ASP A 189 15.58 1.37 13.14
C ASP A 189 15.67 0.84 14.58
N ARG A 190 16.67 -0.01 14.85
CA ARG A 190 17.02 -0.42 16.22
C ARG A 190 17.83 0.69 16.88
#